data_AF-A0A0L7QLL7-F1
#
_entry.id   AF-A0A0L7QLL7-F1
#
_cell.length_a   1.000
_cell.length_b   1.000
_cell.length_c   1.000
_cell.angle_alpha   90.00
_cell.angle_beta   90.00
_cell.angle_gamma   90.00
#
_symmetry.space_group_name_H-M   'P 1'
#
loop_
_entity.id
_entity.type
_entity.pdbx_description
1 polymer ?
#
loop_
_entity_poly.entity_id
_entity_poly.type
_entity_poly.pdbx_seq_one_letter_code
_entity_poly.pdbx_strand_id
1 'polypeptide(L)'
;MGELTCIRNPYPLPDIVREGLWIRRPVLGNKVSAKDKDWSTKLKAHERLFAHHTLNSIRKDHRLLRPQVPGDALDLALTTVYVHSKDSLVPKSYIPMQPETLGKRTWRVLKNKIEIYKGPEIPDDDADDPLAMFVKKTECFRGPLPERRVHPSSLKLNITGPHSVQSNPGYSRKIDGTFYSI
;
A
#
# COMPACT_ATOMS: atom_id res chain seq x y z
N MET A 1 8.45 -8.98 -12.50
CA MET A 1 9.04 -7.90 -11.67
C MET A 1 8.64 -6.59 -12.33
N GLY A 2 7.77 -5.80 -11.69
CA GLY A 2 7.26 -4.55 -12.27
C GLY A 2 8.38 -3.53 -12.51
N GLU A 3 8.27 -2.75 -13.58
CA GLU A 3 9.25 -1.74 -13.94
C GLU A 3 9.18 -0.55 -12.95
N LEU A 4 10.32 -0.22 -12.33
CA LEU A 4 10.45 0.90 -11.40
C LEU A 4 10.86 2.15 -12.18
N THR A 5 9.94 3.11 -12.30
CA THR A 5 10.25 4.41 -12.91
C THR A 5 10.43 5.48 -11.84
N CYS A 6 11.51 6.26 -11.91
CA CYS A 6 11.82 7.31 -10.96
C CYS A 6 11.60 8.69 -11.59
N ILE A 7 10.60 9.42 -11.09
CA ILE A 7 10.29 10.79 -11.57
C ILE A 7 10.73 11.80 -10.51
N ARG A 8 11.13 13.02 -10.95
CA ARG A 8 11.36 14.13 -10.01
C ARG A 8 10.06 14.42 -9.26
N ASN A 9 10.15 14.61 -7.95
CA ASN A 9 8.98 14.93 -7.15
C ASN A 9 8.35 16.26 -7.60
N PRO A 10 7.06 16.27 -8.01
CA PRO A 10 6.36 17.49 -8.40
C PRO A 10 5.71 18.21 -7.21
N TYR A 11 5.54 17.53 -6.07
CA TYR A 11 4.84 18.05 -4.90
C TYR A 11 5.71 19.03 -4.10
N PRO A 12 5.09 19.91 -3.28
CA PRO A 12 5.83 20.89 -2.49
C PRO A 12 6.64 20.26 -1.33
N LEU A 13 6.29 19.04 -0.89
CA LEU A 13 7.04 18.31 0.12
C LEU A 13 7.84 17.16 -0.51
N PRO A 14 9.08 16.92 -0.06
CA PRO A 14 9.81 15.72 -0.42
C PRO A 14 9.15 14.47 0.17
N ASP A 15 9.25 13.36 -0.57
CA ASP A 15 8.87 12.05 -0.04
C ASP A 15 9.98 11.52 0.86
N ILE A 16 9.68 11.47 2.16
CA ILE A 16 10.59 11.05 3.22
C ILE A 16 9.97 9.99 4.12
N VAL A 17 8.95 9.27 3.64
CA VAL A 17 8.26 8.22 4.40
C VAL A 17 9.24 7.15 4.91
N ARG A 18 10.37 6.97 4.21
CA ARG A 18 11.40 5.98 4.52
C ARG A 18 12.38 6.43 5.61
N GLU A 19 12.55 7.73 5.80
CA GLU A 19 13.55 8.28 6.74
C GLU A 19 13.03 8.40 8.17
N GLY A 20 11.72 8.55 8.33
CA GLY A 20 11.15 8.89 9.63
C GLY A 20 9.65 9.07 9.65
N LEU A 21 9.15 9.40 10.83
CA LEU A 21 7.74 9.60 11.12
C LEU A 21 7.48 11.06 11.47
N TRP A 22 6.38 11.60 10.95
CA TRP A 22 5.95 12.95 11.27
C TRP A 22 5.16 12.97 12.58
N ILE A 23 5.65 13.71 13.56
CA ILE A 23 4.89 14.04 14.78
C ILE A 23 3.78 15.03 14.42
N ARG A 24 4.11 16.02 13.58
CA ARG A 24 3.19 17.01 13.00
C ARG A 24 3.58 17.29 11.57
N ARG A 25 2.62 17.66 10.72
CA ARG A 25 2.92 18.02 9.33
C ARG A 25 3.73 19.34 9.24
N PRO A 26 4.60 19.48 8.22
CA PRO A 26 5.32 20.73 7.98
C PRO A 26 4.35 21.83 7.49
N VAL A 27 4.73 23.09 7.71
CA VAL A 27 3.89 24.25 7.30
C VAL A 27 4.05 24.52 5.82
N LEU A 28 2.94 24.65 5.09
CA LEU A 28 2.90 24.94 3.64
C LEU A 28 2.15 26.24 3.32
N GLY A 29 1.52 26.85 4.32
CA GLY A 29 0.61 27.97 4.16
C GLY A 29 -0.80 27.51 3.75
N ASN A 30 -1.78 28.41 3.88
CA ASN A 30 -3.19 28.07 3.68
C ASN A 30 -3.59 27.85 2.22
N LYS A 31 -2.76 28.33 1.28
CA LYS A 31 -3.03 28.28 -0.16
C LYS A 31 -2.52 27.01 -0.84
N VAL A 32 -1.77 26.17 -0.12
CA VAL A 32 -1.06 25.03 -0.70
C VAL A 32 -1.43 23.74 0.01
N SER A 33 -1.87 22.76 -0.77
CA SER A 33 -2.05 21.40 -0.29
C SER A 33 -0.81 20.56 -0.57
N ALA A 34 -0.47 19.66 0.34
CA ALA A 34 0.68 18.76 0.21
C ALA A 34 0.62 17.84 -1.04
N LYS A 35 -0.59 17.58 -1.55
CA LYS A 35 -0.82 16.70 -2.71
C LYS A 35 -1.06 17.47 -4.02
N ASP A 36 -0.95 18.80 -4.01
CA ASP A 36 -1.16 19.58 -5.22
C ASP A 36 0.09 19.50 -6.12
N LYS A 37 -0.09 18.99 -7.34
CA LYS A 37 0.99 18.83 -8.33
C LYS A 37 1.36 20.16 -8.98
N ASP A 38 0.36 21.03 -9.18
CA ASP A 38 0.50 22.31 -9.87
C ASP A 38 0.57 23.48 -8.86
N TRP A 39 1.02 23.20 -7.64
CA TRP A 39 1.12 24.19 -6.57
C TRP A 39 1.98 25.41 -6.96
N SER A 40 3.02 25.19 -7.77
CA SER A 40 3.97 26.25 -8.13
C SER A 40 3.41 27.27 -9.13
N THR A 41 2.44 26.91 -9.97
CA THR A 41 1.88 27.82 -10.97
C THR A 41 0.87 28.79 -10.37
N LYS A 42 0.21 28.39 -9.27
CA LYS A 42 -0.85 29.15 -8.60
C LYS A 42 -0.32 30.23 -7.63
N LEU A 43 0.98 30.24 -7.35
CA LEU A 43 1.59 31.03 -6.28
C LEU A 43 2.56 32.09 -6.78
N LYS A 44 2.67 33.18 -6.04
CA LYS A 44 3.72 34.18 -6.25
C LYS A 44 5.09 33.62 -5.87
N ALA A 45 6.16 34.20 -6.40
CA ALA A 45 7.53 33.72 -6.19
C ALA A 45 7.92 33.55 -4.70
N HIS A 46 7.57 34.51 -3.84
CA HIS A 46 7.85 34.43 -2.40
C HIS A 46 7.02 33.37 -1.69
N GLU A 47 5.75 33.19 -2.08
CA GLU A 47 4.89 32.13 -1.54
C GLU A 47 5.42 30.75 -1.95
N ARG A 48 5.97 30.64 -3.17
CA ARG A 48 6.60 29.40 -3.64
C ARG A 48 7.83 29.04 -2.81
N LEU A 49 8.67 30.03 -2.51
CA LEU A 49 9.86 29.83 -1.69
C LEU A 49 9.50 29.32 -0.29
N PHE A 50 8.42 29.85 0.29
CA PHE A 50 7.92 29.44 1.61
C PHE A 50 7.27 28.05 1.59
N ALA A 51 6.43 27.76 0.59
CA ALA A 51 5.66 26.52 0.54
C ALA A 51 6.50 25.29 0.13
N HIS A 52 7.60 25.50 -0.61
CA HIS A 52 8.44 24.41 -1.09
C HIS A 52 9.53 24.03 -0.10
N HIS A 53 9.50 22.79 0.36
CA HIS A 53 10.54 22.27 1.23
C HIS A 53 11.55 21.43 0.45
N THR A 54 12.83 21.63 0.75
CA THR A 54 13.90 20.74 0.27
C THR A 54 14.11 19.58 1.23
N LEU A 55 14.76 18.50 0.77
CA LEU A 55 15.18 17.39 1.65
C LEU A 55 15.97 17.89 2.86
N ASN A 56 16.87 18.85 2.66
CA ASN A 56 17.67 19.41 3.75
C ASN A 56 16.84 20.25 4.72
N SER A 57 15.86 21.02 4.23
CA SER A 57 14.94 21.78 5.09
C SER A 57 14.14 20.84 5.99
N ILE A 58 13.51 19.82 5.38
CA ILE A 58 12.69 18.84 6.10
C ILE A 58 13.49 18.04 7.13
N ARG A 59 14.72 17.64 6.81
CA ARG A 59 15.58 16.90 7.76
C ARG A 59 15.98 17.68 9.00
N LYS A 60 15.91 19.01 8.93
CA LYS A 60 16.17 19.91 10.06
C LYS A 60 14.89 20.28 10.80
N ASP A 61 13.71 19.89 10.31
CA ASP A 61 12.45 20.17 10.97
C ASP A 61 12.30 19.28 12.21
N HIS A 62 12.15 19.91 13.37
CA HIS A 62 11.91 19.24 14.66
C HIS A 62 10.66 18.35 14.68
N ARG A 63 9.70 18.58 13.77
CA ARG A 63 8.46 17.79 13.69
C ARG A 63 8.67 16.42 13.07
N LEU A 64 9.82 16.18 12.45
CA LEU A 64 10.19 14.91 11.84
C LEU A 64 11.10 14.11 12.78
N LEU A 65 10.62 12.95 13.23
CA LEU A 65 11.42 12.01 14.00
C LEU A 65 12.10 11.01 13.06
N ARG A 66 13.44 10.94 13.10
CA ARG A 66 14.24 10.05 12.25
C ARG A 66 15.05 9.08 13.12
N PRO A 67 14.49 7.91 13.48
CA PRO A 67 15.13 6.99 14.42
C PRO A 67 16.36 6.28 13.86
N GLN A 68 16.48 6.20 12.53
CA GLN A 68 17.57 5.47 11.85
C GLN A 68 18.78 6.35 11.53
N VAL A 69 18.77 7.62 11.96
CA VAL A 69 19.88 8.55 11.71
C VAL A 69 21.05 8.19 12.62
N PRO A 70 22.26 7.99 12.08
CA PRO A 70 23.48 7.79 12.85
C PRO A 70 23.67 8.91 13.88
N GLY A 71 23.94 8.56 15.14
CA GLY A 71 24.16 9.53 16.20
C GLY A 71 25.56 10.14 16.15
N ASP A 72 26.53 9.36 15.69
CA ASP A 72 27.93 9.75 15.61
C ASP A 72 28.62 9.30 14.30
N ALA A 73 29.93 9.53 14.21
CA ALA A 73 30.73 9.15 13.06
C ALA A 73 30.98 7.63 12.97
N LEU A 74 30.94 6.92 14.10
CA LEU A 74 31.14 5.48 14.14
C LEU A 74 29.92 4.76 13.58
N ASP A 75 28.72 5.15 14.00
CA ASP A 75 27.45 4.66 13.46
C ASP A 75 27.41 4.84 11.93
N LEU A 76 27.84 6.01 11.44
CA LEU A 76 27.90 6.28 10.01
C LEU A 76 28.94 5.39 9.28
N ALA A 77 30.04 5.03 9.94
CA ALA A 77 31.03 4.10 9.40
C ALA A 77 30.50 2.66 9.38
N LEU A 78 29.70 2.28 10.37
CA LEU A 78 29.06 0.96 10.45
C LEU A 78 27.94 0.78 9.40
N THR A 79 27.36 1.86 8.86
CA THR A 79 26.38 1.79 7.77
C THR A 79 26.99 1.65 6.38
N THR A 80 28.32 1.63 6.27
CA THR A 80 29.02 1.54 4.98
C THR A 80 28.79 0.18 4.31
N VAL A 81 29.13 0.10 3.02
CA VAL A 81 29.04 -1.14 2.24
C VAL A 81 30.18 -2.11 2.56
N TYR A 82 31.29 -1.59 3.11
CA TYR A 82 32.50 -2.34 3.35
C TYR A 82 32.31 -3.40 4.44
N VAL A 83 32.70 -4.65 4.14
CA VAL A 83 32.66 -5.76 5.08
C VAL A 83 34.06 -6.31 5.26
N HIS A 84 34.70 -5.95 6.38
CA HIS A 84 36.10 -6.30 6.65
C HIS A 84 36.42 -7.81 6.55
N SER A 85 35.45 -8.68 6.89
CA SER A 85 35.64 -10.13 6.82
C SER A 85 35.56 -10.73 5.41
N LYS A 86 34.99 -10.01 4.44
CA LYS A 86 34.79 -10.49 3.06
C LYS A 86 35.64 -9.73 2.05
N ASP A 87 35.89 -8.46 2.33
CA ASP A 87 36.54 -7.53 1.42
C ASP A 87 38.04 -7.45 1.71
N SER A 88 38.88 -7.87 0.75
CA SER A 88 40.34 -7.81 0.85
C SER A 88 40.93 -6.83 -0.17
N LEU A 89 41.94 -6.06 0.24
CA LEU A 89 42.72 -5.13 -0.61
C LEU A 89 41.88 -4.07 -1.35
N VAL A 90 40.73 -3.67 -0.80
CA VAL A 90 39.86 -2.67 -1.41
C VAL A 90 40.45 -1.26 -1.24
N PRO A 91 40.32 -0.34 -2.23
CA PRO A 91 40.77 1.04 -2.08
C PRO A 91 40.21 1.73 -0.84
N LYS A 92 41.00 2.64 -0.25
CA LYS A 92 40.59 3.41 0.95
C LYS A 92 39.29 4.19 0.76
N SER A 93 38.95 4.58 -0.48
CA SER A 93 37.70 5.27 -0.82
C SER A 93 36.45 4.40 -0.65
N TYR A 94 36.58 3.08 -0.65
CA TYR A 94 35.47 2.15 -0.49
C TYR A 94 35.02 2.02 0.97
N ILE A 95 35.94 2.21 1.91
CA ILE A 95 35.68 2.10 3.35
C ILE A 95 34.54 3.05 3.79
N PRO A 96 34.54 4.36 3.45
CA PRO A 96 33.44 5.26 3.81
C PRO A 96 32.24 5.21 2.85
N MET A 97 32.23 4.30 1.87
CA MET A 97 31.20 4.29 0.83
C MET A 97 29.85 3.83 1.40
N GLN A 98 28.86 4.70 1.31
CA GLN A 98 27.51 4.41 1.79
C GLN A 98 26.71 3.65 0.72
N PRO A 99 25.82 2.73 1.13
CA PRO A 99 25.01 1.92 0.21
C PRO A 99 24.16 2.77 -0.73
N GLU A 100 23.66 3.93 -0.28
CA GLU A 100 22.86 4.82 -1.12
C GLU A 100 23.63 5.39 -2.32
N THR A 101 24.93 5.62 -2.15
CA THR A 101 25.81 6.14 -3.20
C THR A 101 25.94 5.16 -4.36
N LEU A 102 25.83 3.85 -4.06
CA LEU A 102 25.79 2.77 -5.05
C LEU A 102 24.39 2.52 -5.61
N GLY A 103 23.40 3.36 -5.29
CA GLY A 103 22.01 3.18 -5.71
C GLY A 103 21.29 2.06 -4.96
N LYS A 104 21.87 1.51 -3.88
CA LYS A 104 21.15 0.56 -3.03
C LYS A 104 20.07 1.29 -2.27
N ARG A 105 18.91 0.64 -2.17
CA ARG A 105 17.71 1.20 -1.55
C ARG A 105 17.83 1.10 -0.03
N THR A 106 18.14 2.21 0.66
CA THR A 106 18.19 2.27 2.14
C THR A 106 17.24 3.33 2.70
N TRP A 107 17.19 3.49 4.02
CA TRP A 107 16.32 4.45 4.69
C TRP A 107 16.53 5.90 4.25
N ARG A 108 17.77 6.29 3.89
CA ARG A 108 18.13 7.66 3.51
C ARG A 108 17.83 7.95 2.04
N VAL A 109 17.09 9.03 1.76
CA VAL A 109 16.71 9.45 0.40
C VAL A 109 17.69 10.51 -0.11
N LEU A 110 18.58 10.17 -1.05
CA LEU A 110 19.57 11.13 -1.55
C LEU A 110 19.01 12.18 -2.51
N LYS A 111 17.98 11.85 -3.28
CA LYS A 111 17.41 12.73 -4.33
C LYS A 111 15.92 12.85 -4.14
N ASN A 112 15.36 14.05 -4.36
CA ASN A 112 13.91 14.29 -4.28
C ASN A 112 13.20 13.71 -5.51
N LYS A 113 13.07 12.38 -5.53
CA LYS A 113 12.44 11.59 -6.58
C LYS A 113 11.38 10.69 -5.95
N ILE A 114 10.32 10.43 -6.70
CA ILE A 114 9.27 9.49 -6.33
C ILE A 114 9.43 8.26 -7.21
N GLU A 115 9.31 7.11 -6.58
CA GLU A 115 9.27 5.82 -7.25
C GLU A 115 7.81 5.53 -7.64
N ILE A 116 7.58 5.36 -8.94
CA ILE A 116 6.29 4.94 -9.47
C ILE A 116 6.42 3.49 -9.88
N TYR A 117 5.71 2.64 -9.15
CA TYR A 117 5.53 1.24 -9.53
C TYR A 117 4.51 1.22 -10.66
N LYS A 118 4.97 0.87 -11.87
CA LYS A 118 4.04 0.36 -12.88
C LYS A 118 3.69 -1.05 -12.44
N GLY A 119 2.44 -1.27 -12.06
CA GLY A 119 1.92 -2.62 -11.90
C GLY A 119 2.13 -3.39 -13.21
N PRO A 120 2.22 -4.74 -13.18
CA PRO A 120 2.06 -5.49 -14.41
C PRO A 120 0.75 -5.03 -15.05
N GLU A 121 0.81 -4.58 -16.30
CA GLU A 121 -0.37 -4.43 -17.12
C GLU A 121 -0.98 -5.83 -17.16
N ILE A 122 -2.00 -6.06 -16.34
CA ILE A 122 -2.83 -7.24 -16.50
C ILE A 122 -3.46 -6.99 -17.87
N PRO A 123 -3.17 -7.83 -18.89
CA PRO A 123 -3.87 -7.71 -20.15
C PRO A 123 -5.35 -7.70 -19.81
N ASP A 124 -6.09 -6.71 -20.30
CA ASP A 124 -7.55 -6.72 -20.25
C ASP A 124 -8.05 -7.83 -21.21
N ASP A 125 -7.68 -9.10 -20.96
CA ASP A 125 -8.18 -10.28 -21.66
C ASP A 125 -9.70 -10.47 -21.39
N ASP A 126 -10.28 -9.67 -20.50
CA ASP A 126 -11.70 -9.64 -20.17
C ASP A 126 -12.55 -8.74 -21.10
N ALA A 127 -11.94 -8.07 -22.09
CA ALA A 127 -12.69 -7.18 -22.98
C ALA A 127 -13.60 -7.94 -23.98
N ASP A 128 -13.28 -9.20 -24.31
CA ASP A 128 -13.94 -9.95 -25.38
C ASP A 128 -14.77 -11.17 -24.90
N ASP A 129 -14.72 -11.55 -23.61
CA ASP A 129 -15.54 -12.64 -23.09
C ASP A 129 -16.81 -12.11 -22.37
N PRO A 130 -18.00 -12.20 -23.00
CA PRO A 130 -19.24 -11.74 -22.38
C PRO A 130 -19.54 -12.47 -21.06
N LEU A 131 -19.01 -13.67 -20.82
CA LEU A 131 -19.25 -14.44 -19.60
C LEU A 131 -18.47 -13.89 -18.39
N ALA A 132 -17.24 -13.40 -18.61
CA ALA A 132 -16.36 -12.86 -17.57
C ALA A 132 -16.93 -11.58 -16.93
N MET A 133 -17.62 -10.75 -17.73
CA MET A 133 -18.33 -9.56 -17.24
C MET A 133 -19.44 -9.90 -16.23
N PHE A 134 -20.17 -11.00 -16.41
CA PHE A 134 -21.22 -11.41 -15.47
C PHE A 134 -20.64 -11.96 -14.17
N VAL A 135 -19.50 -12.64 -14.21
CA VAL A 135 -18.84 -13.18 -13.00
C VAL A 135 -18.23 -12.07 -12.15
N LYS A 136 -17.66 -11.01 -12.76
CA LYS A 136 -17.12 -9.85 -12.01
C LYS A 136 -18.21 -8.96 -11.39
N LYS A 137 -19.40 -8.88 -12.03
CA LYS A 137 -20.50 -8.02 -11.58
C LYS A 137 -21.48 -8.74 -10.65
N THR A 138 -21.44 -10.06 -10.61
CA THR A 138 -22.14 -10.83 -9.59
C THR A 138 -21.30 -10.81 -8.33
N GLU A 139 -21.49 -9.77 -7.51
CA GLU A 139 -21.38 -9.97 -6.07
C GLU A 139 -22.19 -11.23 -5.77
N CYS A 140 -21.54 -12.35 -5.44
CA CYS A 140 -22.25 -13.57 -5.13
C CYS A 140 -23.30 -13.19 -4.09
N PHE A 141 -24.58 -13.19 -4.49
CA PHE A 141 -25.67 -12.73 -3.65
C PHE A 141 -25.64 -13.61 -2.41
N ARG A 142 -25.02 -13.11 -1.34
CA ARG A 142 -25.05 -13.79 -0.06
C ARG A 142 -26.49 -13.62 0.36
N GLY A 143 -27.27 -14.69 0.20
CA GLY A 143 -28.61 -14.75 0.74
C GLY A 143 -28.61 -14.29 2.20
N PRO A 144 -29.77 -13.85 2.72
CA PRO A 144 -29.87 -13.26 4.05
C PRO A 144 -29.06 -14.05 5.08
N LEU A 145 -28.29 -13.33 5.90
CA LEU A 145 -27.44 -13.93 6.94
C LEU A 145 -28.28 -14.95 7.72
N PRO A 146 -27.89 -16.23 7.78
CA PRO A 146 -28.69 -17.22 8.48
C PRO A 146 -28.78 -16.82 9.95
N GLU A 147 -29.98 -16.96 10.53
CA GLU A 147 -30.21 -16.73 11.96
C GLU A 147 -29.17 -17.48 12.80
N ARG A 148 -28.85 -16.89 13.96
CA ARG A 148 -27.78 -17.30 14.88
C ARG A 148 -27.69 -18.83 14.98
N ARG A 149 -26.60 -19.37 14.42
CA ARG A 149 -26.30 -20.81 14.48
C ARG A 149 -25.95 -21.19 15.92
N VAL A 150 -26.48 -22.32 16.39
CA VAL A 150 -26.12 -22.88 17.70
C VAL A 150 -24.68 -23.42 17.69
N HIS A 151 -24.20 -23.94 16.55
CA HIS A 151 -22.85 -24.47 16.39
C HIS A 151 -22.35 -24.33 14.94
N PRO A 152 -21.03 -24.12 14.69
CA PRO A 152 -20.47 -23.94 13.34
C PRO A 152 -20.72 -25.10 12.37
N SER A 153 -20.84 -26.34 12.89
CA SER A 153 -21.15 -27.53 12.09
C SER A 153 -22.65 -27.77 11.84
N SER A 154 -23.54 -26.92 12.38
CA SER A 154 -24.97 -27.01 12.15
C SER A 154 -25.32 -26.34 10.82
N LEU A 155 -25.44 -27.14 9.77
CA LEU A 155 -25.85 -26.70 8.43
C LEU A 155 -27.34 -26.99 8.22
N LYS A 156 -28.16 -25.95 8.05
CA LYS A 156 -29.58 -26.10 7.69
C LYS A 156 -29.67 -26.44 6.20
N LEU A 157 -29.65 -27.74 5.88
CA LEU A 157 -29.74 -28.25 4.50
C LEU A 157 -31.18 -28.41 4.00
N ASN A 158 -32.18 -28.09 4.84
CA ASN A 158 -33.58 -28.25 4.47
C ASN A 158 -34.12 -26.99 3.80
N ILE A 159 -34.73 -27.15 2.62
CA ILE A 159 -35.38 -26.08 1.89
C ILE A 159 -36.73 -25.84 2.58
N THR A 160 -36.87 -24.77 3.35
CA THR A 160 -38.17 -24.43 3.97
C THR A 160 -39.03 -23.70 2.94
N GLY A 161 -39.96 -24.42 2.32
CA GLY A 161 -40.94 -23.86 1.39
C GLY A 161 -42.18 -24.75 1.27
N PRO A 162 -43.28 -24.28 0.68
CA PRO A 162 -44.44 -25.12 0.39
C PRO A 162 -44.03 -26.18 -0.64
N HIS A 163 -43.99 -27.44 -0.21
CA HIS A 163 -43.61 -28.55 -1.08
C HIS A 163 -44.85 -29.14 -1.74
N SER A 164 -44.90 -29.11 -3.07
CA SER A 164 -45.90 -29.84 -3.84
C SER A 164 -45.42 -31.27 -4.12
N VAL A 165 -46.36 -32.20 -4.33
CA VAL A 165 -46.10 -33.63 -4.64
C VAL A 165 -45.17 -33.81 -5.84
N GLN A 166 -45.16 -32.85 -6.78
CA GLN A 166 -44.27 -32.86 -7.96
C GLN A 166 -42.80 -32.56 -7.62
N SER A 167 -42.54 -31.79 -6.56
CA SER A 167 -41.16 -31.43 -6.16
C SER A 167 -40.48 -32.48 -5.30
N ASN A 168 -41.27 -33.34 -4.62
CA ASN A 168 -40.77 -34.40 -3.75
C ASN A 168 -41.85 -35.50 -3.61
N PRO A 169 -41.67 -36.69 -4.22
CA PRO A 169 -42.66 -37.76 -4.26
C PRO A 169 -42.76 -38.52 -2.93
N GLY A 170 -43.23 -37.83 -1.88
CA GLY A 170 -43.76 -38.46 -0.66
C GLY A 170 -42.80 -38.66 0.52
N TYR A 171 -41.54 -38.20 0.49
CA TYR A 171 -40.65 -38.31 1.65
C TYR A 171 -40.39 -36.96 2.33
N SER A 172 -41.01 -36.74 3.49
CA SER A 172 -40.71 -35.62 4.38
C SER A 172 -39.36 -35.85 5.08
N ARG A 173 -38.38 -34.95 4.89
CA ARG A 173 -37.06 -35.00 5.56
C ARG A 173 -37.06 -34.28 6.92
N LYS A 174 -38.20 -34.24 7.60
CA LYS A 174 -38.29 -33.75 8.99
C LYS A 174 -37.90 -34.90 9.93
N ILE A 175 -37.19 -34.57 11.01
CA ILE A 175 -36.78 -35.55 12.04
C ILE A 175 -37.98 -36.28 12.67
N ASP A 176 -39.17 -35.67 12.64
CA ASP A 176 -40.38 -36.17 13.29
C ASP A 176 -41.23 -37.10 12.40
N GLY A 177 -40.79 -37.39 11.17
CA GLY A 177 -41.39 -38.44 10.31
C GLY A 177 -42.85 -38.24 9.86
N THR A 178 -43.45 -37.06 10.07
CA THR A 178 -44.87 -36.84 9.73
C THR A 178 -45.12 -36.80 8.22
N PHE A 179 -46.12 -37.57 7.77
CA PHE A 179 -46.66 -37.55 6.41
C PHE A 179 -47.47 -36.28 6.15
N TYR A 180 -47.43 -35.77 4.91
CA TYR A 180 -48.34 -34.72 4.47
C TYR A 180 -49.71 -35.34 4.16
N SER A 181 -50.78 -34.81 4.74
CA SER A 181 -52.13 -35.01 4.19
C SER A 181 -52.30 -34.12 2.97
N ILE A 182 -52.89 -34.67 1.91
CA ILE A 182 -53.34 -33.92 0.73
C ILE A 182 -54.43 -32.92 1.14
#